data_AF-A0A9P3MYA4-F1
#
_entry.id   AF-A0A9P3MYA4-F1
#
_cell.length_a   1.000
_cell.length_b   1.000
_cell.length_c   1.000
_cell.angle_alpha   90.00
_cell.angle_beta   90.00
_cell.angle_gamma   90.00
#
_symmetry.space_group_name_H-M   'P 1'
#
loop_
_entity.id
_entity.type
_entity.pdbx_description
1 polymer ?
#
loop_
_entity_poly.entity_id
_entity_poly.type
_entity_poly.pdbx_seq_one_letter_code
_entity_poly.pdbx_strand_id
1 'polypeptide(L)'
;MAAPAISLPAQQHLCHLNVASPATVTRRALLRELKAAPARSKALRQSARGRDQLAAAAAATRGRLGCRAMASEAGSATAAVSAPSTAKQLPDLMTEFMVDMKCENCVKNVRQKMEPVEGVKSVDISLDSQVVRVLGSATLAELEEALKKTGRKARLIGQGDPSQLALTAAVAEFKGPVIHGVVRFAQVSMEEVRVEAQFDGLSPSTSHAWAVNEFGDLTRGADSTGRCYPGEAPSTTDGPAGDLGVLETDGKGHASYAAPSSRLKVWDLIGRAVAVYDGADRGSSKGLAAAVIARSAGVGQNYKSLCSCDGTIIWEATPSDYVQQKQMP
;
A
#
# COMPACT_ATOMS: atom_id res chain seq x y z
N MET A 1 32.81 48.75 -44.80
CA MET A 1 33.73 48.01 -43.92
C MET A 1 33.74 46.55 -44.37
N ALA A 2 34.88 46.10 -44.86
CA ALA A 2 35.11 44.77 -45.39
C ALA A 2 36.00 43.98 -44.41
N ALA A 3 35.65 42.71 -44.15
CA ALA A 3 36.55 41.64 -43.69
C ALA A 3 35.75 40.31 -43.61
N PRO A 4 36.39 39.13 -43.80
CA PRO A 4 35.87 38.09 -44.68
C PRO A 4 35.61 36.73 -44.02
N ALA A 5 35.04 35.82 -44.83
CA ALA A 5 34.98 34.38 -44.62
C ALA A 5 36.38 33.73 -44.62
N ILE A 6 36.59 32.75 -43.72
CA ILE A 6 37.66 31.75 -43.78
C ILE A 6 37.07 30.38 -43.44
N SER A 7 37.54 29.41 -44.19
CA SER A 7 37.16 28.01 -44.37
C SER A 7 37.53 27.04 -43.23
N LEU A 8 36.80 25.91 -43.21
CA LEU A 8 37.09 24.65 -42.51
C LEU A 8 38.54 24.13 -42.66
N PRO A 9 38.95 23.19 -41.78
CA PRO A 9 38.97 21.81 -42.25
C PRO A 9 38.38 20.79 -41.28
N ALA A 10 37.96 19.68 -41.88
CA ALA A 10 37.50 18.45 -41.26
C ALA A 10 38.59 17.79 -40.42
N GLN A 11 38.21 17.20 -39.29
CA GLN A 11 38.90 16.02 -38.75
C GLN A 11 37.88 15.05 -38.18
N GLN A 12 37.73 13.95 -38.92
CA GLN A 12 37.10 12.71 -38.48
C GLN A 12 37.94 12.12 -37.35
N HIS A 13 37.32 11.83 -36.22
CA HIS A 13 37.81 10.78 -35.33
C HIS A 13 36.72 9.74 -35.13
N LEU A 14 36.95 8.60 -35.78
CA LEU A 14 36.25 7.35 -35.56
C LEU A 14 36.36 6.94 -34.08
N CYS A 15 35.23 6.89 -33.38
CA CYS A 15 35.09 6.02 -32.22
C CYS A 15 34.43 4.72 -32.68
N HIS A 16 35.25 3.75 -33.07
CA HIS A 16 34.87 2.35 -33.14
C HIS A 16 34.57 1.85 -31.72
N LEU A 17 33.29 1.81 -31.33
CA LEU A 17 32.84 0.98 -30.22
C LEU A 17 32.70 -0.45 -30.75
N ASN A 18 33.71 -1.26 -30.44
CA ASN A 18 33.70 -2.70 -30.65
C ASN A 18 32.52 -3.31 -29.88
N VAL A 19 31.55 -3.84 -30.63
CA VAL A 19 30.53 -4.76 -30.14
C VAL A 19 31.23 -6.10 -29.87
N ALA A 20 31.50 -6.39 -28.59
CA ALA A 20 31.90 -7.73 -28.18
C ALA A 20 30.66 -8.63 -28.11
N SER A 21 30.67 -9.68 -28.93
CA SER A 21 29.66 -10.74 -28.99
C SER A 21 29.54 -11.48 -27.63
N PRO A 22 28.34 -11.96 -27.23
CA PRO A 22 28.19 -12.68 -25.97
C PRO A 22 28.85 -14.06 -26.06
N ALA A 23 29.86 -14.29 -25.22
CA ALA A 23 30.51 -15.57 -25.07
C ALA A 23 29.51 -16.63 -24.57
N THR A 24 29.44 -17.74 -25.31
CA THR A 24 28.65 -18.93 -25.03
C THR A 24 29.15 -19.60 -23.75
N VAL A 25 28.45 -19.42 -22.63
CA VAL A 25 28.73 -20.20 -21.41
C VAL A 25 28.19 -21.60 -21.60
N THR A 26 29.08 -22.55 -21.88
CA THR A 26 28.74 -23.96 -22.01
C THR A 26 28.44 -24.57 -20.64
N ARG A 27 27.41 -25.43 -20.61
CA ARG A 27 26.86 -26.20 -19.46
C ARG A 27 27.90 -27.04 -18.66
N ARG A 28 29.15 -27.07 -19.11
CA ARG A 28 30.27 -27.80 -18.49
C ARG A 28 31.02 -27.00 -17.42
N ALA A 29 30.92 -25.66 -17.42
CA ALA A 29 31.56 -24.80 -16.41
C ALA A 29 30.78 -24.75 -15.08
N LEU A 30 29.45 -24.92 -15.11
CA LEU A 30 28.61 -24.93 -13.90
C LEU A 30 28.71 -26.25 -13.09
N LEU A 31 29.24 -27.32 -13.67
CA LEU A 31 29.29 -28.65 -13.06
C LEU A 31 30.60 -28.95 -12.30
N ARG A 32 31.57 -28.01 -12.29
CA ARG A 32 32.82 -28.16 -11.50
C ARG A 32 32.76 -27.50 -10.11
N GLU A 33 31.81 -26.61 -9.85
CA GLU A 33 31.63 -26.00 -8.52
C GLU A 33 30.69 -26.79 -7.59
N LEU A 34 29.96 -27.78 -8.11
CA LEU A 34 29.01 -28.61 -7.32
C LEU A 34 29.64 -29.87 -6.68
N LYS A 35 30.96 -30.04 -6.72
CA LYS A 35 31.65 -31.26 -6.21
C LYS A 35 32.69 -31.07 -5.11
N ALA A 36 32.67 -29.93 -4.40
CA ALA A 36 33.54 -29.72 -3.24
C ALA A 36 32.77 -29.19 -2.02
N ALA A 37 32.06 -30.07 -1.31
CA ALA A 37 31.64 -29.81 0.06
C ALA A 37 31.40 -31.13 0.84
N PRO A 38 32.31 -31.50 1.76
CA PRO A 38 31.93 -32.27 2.92
C PRO A 38 32.24 -31.53 4.24
N ALA A 39 31.47 -31.87 5.27
CA ALA A 39 31.72 -31.64 6.69
C ALA A 39 31.48 -30.24 7.29
N ARG A 40 30.21 -29.93 7.59
CA ARG A 40 29.85 -29.04 8.71
C ARG A 40 28.60 -29.53 9.45
N SER A 41 28.64 -30.79 9.87
CA SER A 41 27.57 -31.47 10.61
C SER A 41 28.12 -32.10 11.90
N LYS A 42 28.73 -31.29 12.77
CA LYS A 42 29.08 -31.70 14.15
C LYS A 42 29.12 -30.58 15.21
N ALA A 43 28.88 -29.32 14.86
CA ALA A 43 28.93 -28.20 15.81
C ALA A 43 27.57 -27.76 16.40
N LEU A 44 26.46 -28.43 16.04
CA LEU A 44 25.10 -28.06 16.50
C LEU A 44 24.44 -29.08 17.44
N ARG A 45 25.21 -30.05 17.97
CA ARG A 45 24.71 -31.07 18.92
C ARG A 45 25.27 -30.97 20.34
N GLN A 46 25.84 -29.82 20.73
CA GLN A 46 26.35 -29.59 22.10
C GLN A 46 25.76 -28.37 22.82
N SER A 47 24.75 -27.68 22.27
CA SER A 47 24.09 -26.54 22.94
C SER A 47 22.70 -26.87 23.53
N ALA A 48 22.23 -28.11 23.43
CA ALA A 48 20.93 -28.57 23.93
C ALA A 48 21.00 -29.35 25.26
N ARG A 49 22.04 -29.13 26.07
CA ARG A 49 22.16 -29.63 27.44
C ARG A 49 22.74 -28.52 28.32
N GLY A 50 21.87 -27.64 28.80
CA GLY A 50 22.28 -26.50 29.62
C GLY A 50 21.25 -25.39 29.65
N ARG A 51 19.98 -25.74 29.88
CA ARG A 51 18.93 -24.76 30.23
C ARG A 51 17.68 -25.37 30.90
N ASP A 52 17.86 -26.53 31.55
CA ASP A 52 16.90 -27.10 32.49
C ASP A 52 17.55 -27.12 33.88
N GLN A 53 17.69 -25.95 34.50
CA GLN A 53 18.00 -25.77 35.93
C GLN A 53 17.97 -24.27 36.29
N LEU A 54 16.78 -23.65 36.18
CA LEU A 54 16.47 -22.37 36.85
C LEU A 54 14.95 -22.15 36.86
N ALA A 55 14.24 -23.10 37.45
CA ALA A 55 12.81 -23.01 37.75
C ALA A 55 12.49 -23.87 38.99
N ALA A 56 13.10 -23.55 40.13
CA ALA A 56 12.76 -24.13 41.43
C ALA A 56 13.37 -23.30 42.58
N ALA A 57 12.85 -22.09 42.82
CA ALA A 57 12.98 -21.40 44.10
C ALA A 57 12.06 -20.17 44.13
N ALA A 58 10.91 -20.29 44.79
CA ALA A 58 10.19 -19.24 45.53
C ALA A 58 8.70 -19.61 45.62
N ALA A 59 8.40 -20.66 46.40
CA ALA A 59 7.09 -20.83 46.99
C ALA A 59 7.21 -20.55 48.50
N ALA A 60 6.15 -19.94 49.05
CA ALA A 60 5.85 -19.68 50.45
C ALA A 60 6.45 -18.41 51.08
N THR A 61 5.61 -17.39 51.28
CA THR A 61 5.13 -17.02 52.62
C THR A 61 3.79 -16.29 52.53
N ARG A 62 2.87 -16.70 53.41
CA ARG A 62 1.47 -16.28 53.55
C ARG A 62 1.33 -14.86 54.12
N GLY A 63 0.25 -14.17 53.75
CA GLY A 63 -0.24 -12.99 54.45
C GLY A 63 -1.68 -12.64 54.09
N ARG A 64 -2.64 -13.11 54.90
CA ARG A 64 -4.06 -12.73 54.88
C ARG A 64 -4.21 -11.22 55.13
N LEU A 65 -5.01 -10.52 54.33
CA LEU A 65 -5.83 -9.39 54.79
C LEU A 65 -7.05 -9.24 53.88
N GLY A 66 -8.23 -9.17 54.51
CA GLY A 66 -9.53 -9.19 53.84
C GLY A 66 -9.92 -7.87 53.21
N CYS A 67 -10.65 -7.95 52.10
CA CYS A 67 -11.38 -6.83 51.53
C CYS A 67 -12.84 -6.93 51.92
N ARG A 68 -13.29 -5.94 52.71
CA ARG A 68 -14.68 -5.64 53.03
C ARG A 68 -15.25 -4.79 51.89
N ALA A 69 -16.45 -5.13 51.43
CA ALA A 69 -17.21 -4.38 50.46
C ALA A 69 -17.58 -2.98 50.97
N MET A 70 -17.52 -1.99 50.08
CA MET A 70 -18.42 -0.83 50.08
C MET A 70 -18.72 -0.44 48.63
N ALA A 71 -20.02 -0.40 48.33
CA ALA A 71 -20.57 0.23 47.15
C ALA A 71 -20.46 1.76 47.25
N SER A 72 -20.34 2.42 46.11
CA SER A 72 -20.74 3.83 45.94
C SER A 72 -21.02 4.09 44.47
N GLU A 73 -21.96 5.00 44.25
CA GLU A 73 -22.85 5.15 43.11
C GLU A 73 -22.24 5.86 41.89
N ALA A 74 -23.00 5.76 40.80
CA ALA A 74 -22.82 6.38 39.51
C ALA A 74 -22.81 7.92 39.58
N GLY A 75 -21.93 8.53 38.78
CA GLY A 75 -21.91 9.94 38.46
C GLY A 75 -21.37 10.13 37.05
N SER A 76 -22.28 10.41 36.12
CA SER A 76 -22.04 10.69 34.71
C SER A 76 -21.23 11.97 34.51
N ALA A 77 -20.15 11.90 33.73
CA ALA A 77 -19.58 13.04 33.04
C ALA A 77 -18.83 12.56 31.79
N THR A 78 -19.49 12.74 30.64
CA THR A 78 -18.92 12.57 29.30
C THR A 78 -17.80 13.57 29.08
N ALA A 79 -16.55 13.10 29.02
CA ALA A 79 -15.44 13.83 28.45
C ALA A 79 -15.05 13.13 27.15
N ALA A 80 -15.51 13.68 26.02
CA ALA A 80 -14.98 13.34 24.71
C ALA A 80 -13.51 13.75 24.68
N VAL A 81 -12.62 12.78 24.84
CA VAL A 81 -11.19 12.97 24.61
C VAL A 81 -10.99 12.85 23.11
N SER A 82 -11.06 13.99 22.42
CA SER A 82 -10.55 14.11 21.06
C SER A 82 -9.05 13.82 21.08
N ALA A 83 -8.63 12.83 20.30
CA ALA A 83 -7.23 12.56 20.06
C ALA A 83 -6.56 13.81 19.45
N PRO A 84 -5.30 14.12 19.79
CA PRO A 84 -4.58 15.24 19.21
C PRO A 84 -4.22 14.91 17.75
N SER A 85 -5.02 15.40 16.80
CA SER A 85 -4.72 15.34 15.38
C SER A 85 -3.75 16.46 15.01
N THR A 86 -2.46 16.29 15.27
CA THR A 86 -1.45 17.02 14.47
C THR A 86 -1.39 16.32 13.12
N ALA A 87 -2.33 16.65 12.23
CA ALA A 87 -2.39 16.07 10.89
C ALA A 87 -1.11 16.45 10.14
N LYS A 88 -0.17 15.51 10.04
CA LYS A 88 0.98 15.63 9.14
C LYS A 88 0.40 15.77 7.73
N GLN A 89 0.63 16.91 7.09
CA GLN A 89 0.17 17.19 5.73
C GLN A 89 0.67 16.07 4.79
N LEU A 90 -0.23 15.52 3.97
CA LEU A 90 0.11 14.45 3.03
C LEU A 90 1.14 14.98 2.02
N PRO A 91 2.17 14.18 1.67
CA PRO A 91 3.09 14.54 0.62
C PRO A 91 2.38 14.61 -0.73
N ASP A 92 2.92 15.45 -1.62
CA ASP A 92 2.42 15.58 -2.98
C ASP A 92 2.57 14.26 -3.72
N LEU A 93 1.53 13.93 -4.49
CA LEU A 93 1.48 12.75 -5.33
C LEU A 93 0.82 13.12 -6.65
N MET A 94 1.33 12.60 -7.76
CA MET A 94 0.61 12.65 -9.02
C MET A 94 -0.38 11.50 -9.07
N THR A 95 -1.66 11.84 -9.26
CA THR A 95 -2.77 10.90 -9.36
C THR A 95 -3.38 11.02 -10.76
N GLU A 96 -3.43 9.91 -11.49
CA GLU A 96 -3.90 9.84 -12.86
C GLU A 96 -5.23 9.09 -12.93
N PHE A 97 -6.26 9.78 -13.43
CA PHE A 97 -7.57 9.23 -13.71
C PHE A 97 -7.83 9.22 -15.20
N MET A 98 -8.68 8.29 -15.59
CA MET A 98 -9.33 8.29 -16.89
C MET A 98 -10.79 8.64 -16.69
N VAL A 99 -11.27 9.60 -17.47
CA VAL A 99 -12.57 10.24 -17.26
C VAL A 99 -13.31 10.33 -18.59
N ASP A 100 -14.57 9.87 -18.63
CA ASP A 100 -15.40 9.95 -19.84
C ASP A 100 -15.68 11.41 -20.22
N MET A 101 -14.89 11.93 -21.15
CA MET A 101 -14.99 13.28 -21.69
C MET A 101 -15.18 13.22 -23.20
N LYS A 102 -16.20 13.94 -23.70
CA LYS A 102 -16.59 13.91 -25.13
C LYS A 102 -16.47 15.26 -25.82
N CYS A 103 -16.22 16.33 -25.07
CA CYS A 103 -16.10 17.69 -25.61
C CYS A 103 -15.36 18.61 -24.64
N GLU A 104 -15.00 19.81 -25.13
CA GLU A 104 -14.35 20.86 -24.34
C GLU A 104 -15.15 21.32 -23.12
N ASN A 105 -16.49 21.24 -23.18
CA ASN A 105 -17.30 21.58 -22.01
C ASN A 105 -17.15 20.54 -20.87
N CYS A 106 -16.85 19.28 -21.20
CA CYS A 106 -16.52 18.25 -20.21
C CYS A 106 -15.22 18.62 -19.49
N VAL A 107 -14.19 19.01 -20.26
CA VAL A 107 -12.88 19.44 -19.73
C VAL A 107 -13.04 20.61 -18.77
N LYS A 108 -13.79 21.65 -19.17
CA LYS A 108 -14.07 22.82 -18.32
C LYS A 108 -14.79 22.45 -17.03
N ASN A 109 -15.81 21.58 -17.11
CA ASN A 109 -16.56 21.13 -15.94
C ASN A 109 -15.66 20.37 -14.95
N VAL A 110 -14.85 19.42 -15.45
CA VAL A 110 -13.90 18.67 -14.61
C VAL A 110 -12.90 19.62 -13.96
N ARG A 111 -12.27 20.51 -14.74
CA ARG A 111 -11.32 21.51 -14.22
C ARG A 111 -11.92 22.35 -13.10
N GLN A 112 -13.12 22.89 -13.32
CA GLN A 112 -13.84 23.73 -12.36
C GLN A 112 -14.18 22.99 -11.05
N LYS A 113 -14.32 21.67 -11.08
CA LYS A 113 -14.57 20.86 -9.88
C LYS A 113 -13.29 20.38 -9.17
N MET A 114 -12.20 20.19 -9.91
CA MET A 114 -10.94 19.68 -9.39
C MET A 114 -10.04 20.77 -8.78
N GLU A 115 -9.87 21.90 -9.46
CA GLU A 115 -8.95 22.96 -9.01
C GLU A 115 -9.30 23.55 -7.63
N PRO A 116 -10.59 23.68 -7.23
CA PRO A 116 -10.93 24.19 -5.89
C PRO A 116 -10.76 23.18 -4.76
N VAL A 117 -10.44 21.90 -5.05
CA VAL A 117 -10.27 20.88 -4.00
C VAL A 117 -9.01 21.22 -3.19
N GLU A 118 -9.14 21.25 -1.87
CA GLU A 118 -8.04 21.56 -0.97
C GLU A 118 -6.86 20.59 -1.19
N GLY A 119 -5.64 21.12 -1.25
CA GLY A 119 -4.44 20.34 -1.50
C GLY A 119 -4.14 20.06 -2.97
N VAL A 120 -5.02 20.40 -3.92
CA VAL A 120 -4.71 20.34 -5.36
C VAL A 120 -3.77 21.49 -5.74
N LYS A 121 -2.66 21.16 -6.42
CA LYS A 121 -1.66 22.14 -6.90
C LYS A 121 -1.75 22.37 -8.40
N SER A 122 -1.98 21.31 -9.17
CA SER A 122 -2.21 21.43 -10.61
C SER A 122 -3.12 20.33 -11.14
N VAL A 123 -3.86 20.66 -12.19
CA VAL A 123 -4.75 19.76 -12.92
C VAL A 123 -4.42 19.84 -14.41
N ASP A 124 -3.89 18.75 -14.95
CA ASP A 124 -3.64 18.56 -16.38
C ASP A 124 -4.73 17.64 -16.97
N ILE A 125 -5.36 18.06 -18.06
CA ILE A 125 -6.49 17.36 -18.66
C ILE A 125 -6.26 17.22 -20.16
N SER A 126 -6.24 15.98 -20.63
CA SER A 126 -6.16 15.65 -22.05
C SER A 126 -7.48 15.06 -22.50
N LEU A 127 -8.20 15.77 -23.38
CA LEU A 127 -9.43 15.28 -24.00
C LEU A 127 -9.15 14.09 -24.93
N ASP A 128 -8.06 14.16 -25.69
CA ASP A 128 -7.67 13.15 -26.68
C ASP A 128 -7.41 11.78 -26.04
N SER A 129 -6.71 11.78 -24.90
CA SER A 129 -6.41 10.55 -24.16
C SER A 129 -7.44 10.24 -23.07
N GLN A 130 -8.44 11.12 -22.86
CA GLN A 130 -9.42 11.04 -21.79
C GLN A 130 -8.80 10.95 -20.38
N VAL A 131 -7.66 11.61 -20.18
CA VAL A 131 -6.87 11.54 -18.93
C VAL A 131 -6.95 12.84 -18.16
N VAL A 132 -7.08 12.72 -16.84
CA VAL A 132 -7.00 13.81 -15.86
C VAL A 132 -5.88 13.46 -14.89
N ARG A 133 -4.86 14.31 -14.82
CA ARG A 133 -3.73 14.22 -13.90
C ARG A 133 -3.84 15.31 -12.86
N VAL A 134 -3.76 14.93 -11.60
CA VAL A 134 -3.83 15.85 -10.47
C VAL A 134 -2.56 15.71 -9.66
N LEU A 135 -1.83 16.81 -9.48
CA LEU A 135 -0.71 16.88 -8.55
C LEU A 135 -1.17 17.58 -7.26
N GLY A 136 -0.89 16.97 -6.11
CA GLY A 136 -1.13 17.62 -4.83
C GLY A 136 -1.21 16.67 -3.64
N SER A 137 -1.64 17.20 -2.52
CA SER A 137 -1.80 16.50 -1.24
C SER A 137 -3.23 16.03 -0.96
N ALA A 138 -4.20 16.39 -1.81
CA ALA A 138 -5.60 15.94 -1.70
C ALA A 138 -5.69 14.42 -1.68
N THR A 139 -6.55 13.86 -0.82
CA THR A 139 -6.80 12.42 -0.72
C THR A 139 -7.48 11.88 -1.98
N LEU A 140 -7.31 10.59 -2.25
CA LEU A 140 -8.01 9.92 -3.33
C LEU A 140 -9.53 10.01 -3.15
N ALA A 141 -10.02 9.94 -1.90
CA ALA A 141 -11.42 10.06 -1.56
C ALA A 141 -12.01 11.42 -2.00
N GLU A 142 -11.31 12.52 -1.70
CA GLU A 142 -11.72 13.88 -2.08
C GLU A 142 -11.72 14.06 -3.60
N LEU A 143 -10.69 13.56 -4.28
CA LEU A 143 -10.59 13.60 -5.75
C LEU A 143 -11.70 12.79 -6.42
N GLU A 144 -11.98 11.58 -5.92
CA GLU A 144 -13.08 10.75 -6.41
C GLU A 144 -14.45 11.40 -6.16
N GLU A 145 -14.67 12.03 -5.01
CA GLU A 145 -15.92 12.74 -4.71
C GLU A 145 -16.11 13.92 -5.66
N ALA A 146 -15.07 14.72 -5.88
CA ALA A 146 -15.14 15.86 -6.77
C ALA A 146 -15.31 15.44 -8.24
N LEU A 147 -14.74 14.30 -8.67
CA LEU A 147 -15.02 13.71 -9.98
C LEU A 147 -16.46 13.18 -10.07
N LYS A 148 -16.98 12.52 -9.03
CA LYS A 148 -18.39 12.06 -8.99
C LYS A 148 -19.35 13.25 -9.15
N LYS A 149 -19.05 14.42 -8.57
CA LYS A 149 -19.85 15.65 -8.71
C LYS A 149 -19.90 16.21 -10.14
N THR A 150 -19.01 15.78 -11.04
CA THR A 150 -19.07 16.12 -12.48
C THR A 150 -20.12 15.31 -13.25
N GLY A 151 -20.64 14.22 -12.64
CA GLY A 151 -21.53 13.26 -13.31
C GLY A 151 -20.81 12.37 -14.33
N ARG A 152 -19.47 12.36 -14.33
CA ARG A 152 -18.66 11.55 -15.25
C ARG A 152 -18.21 10.25 -14.58
N LYS A 153 -18.13 9.20 -15.38
CA LYS A 153 -17.45 7.98 -14.97
C LYS A 153 -15.95 8.26 -14.97
N ALA A 154 -15.31 7.97 -13.84
CA ALA A 154 -13.88 8.14 -13.66
C ALA A 154 -13.28 6.87 -13.06
N ARG A 155 -12.07 6.52 -13.49
CA ARG A 155 -11.31 5.39 -12.96
C ARG A 155 -9.89 5.83 -12.65
N LEU A 156 -9.40 5.51 -11.46
CA LEU A 156 -7.99 5.65 -11.14
C LEU A 156 -7.15 4.69 -11.98
N ILE A 157 -6.14 5.20 -12.68
CA ILE A 157 -5.24 4.41 -13.52
C ILE A 157 -3.77 4.49 -13.13
N GLY A 158 -3.36 5.49 -12.35
CA GLY A 158 -1.97 5.60 -11.94
C GLY A 158 -1.78 6.48 -10.70
N GLN A 159 -0.81 6.12 -9.87
CA GLN A 159 -0.32 6.95 -8.77
C GLN A 159 1.20 6.88 -8.70
N GLY A 160 1.85 8.00 -8.43
CA GLY A 160 3.30 8.01 -8.19
C GLY A 160 3.95 9.36 -8.40
N ASP A 161 5.26 9.37 -8.28
CA ASP A 161 6.10 10.46 -8.77
C ASP A 161 6.41 10.22 -10.27
N PRO A 162 6.01 11.12 -11.18
CA PRO A 162 6.28 10.96 -12.62
C PRO A 162 7.77 10.97 -12.97
N SER A 163 8.63 11.48 -12.07
CA SER A 163 10.09 11.50 -12.25
C SER A 163 10.76 10.18 -11.84
N GLN A 164 10.11 9.34 -11.02
CA GLN A 164 10.65 8.09 -10.51
C GLN A 164 9.83 6.90 -11.01
N LEU A 165 10.19 6.36 -12.17
CA LEU A 165 9.39 5.34 -12.86
C LEU A 165 9.42 3.93 -12.21
N ALA A 166 10.26 3.70 -11.20
CA ALA A 166 10.43 2.40 -10.56
C ALA A 166 9.39 2.17 -9.46
N LEU A 167 8.41 1.29 -9.73
CA LEU A 167 7.44 0.74 -8.76
C LEU A 167 6.89 1.77 -7.77
N THR A 168 6.13 2.72 -8.30
CA THR A 168 5.57 3.81 -7.51
C THR A 168 4.30 3.45 -6.78
N ALA A 169 3.61 2.35 -7.11
CA ALA A 169 2.31 2.05 -6.55
C ALA A 169 2.06 0.57 -6.27
N ALA A 170 1.30 0.31 -5.22
CA ALA A 170 0.76 -1.00 -4.86
C ALA A 170 -0.66 -0.87 -4.31
N VAL A 171 -1.40 -1.96 -4.38
CA VAL A 171 -2.79 -2.02 -3.90
C VAL A 171 -3.06 -3.36 -3.22
N ALA A 172 -3.81 -3.34 -2.12
CA ALA A 172 -4.43 -4.51 -1.53
C ALA A 172 -5.95 -4.32 -1.54
N GLU A 173 -6.67 -5.27 -2.12
CA GLU A 173 -8.12 -5.18 -2.30
C GLU A 173 -8.82 -6.29 -1.50
N PHE A 174 -9.74 -5.87 -0.63
CA PHE A 174 -10.60 -6.73 0.16
C PHE A 174 -11.94 -6.86 -0.57
N LYS A 175 -12.23 -8.06 -1.07
CA LYS A 175 -13.40 -8.33 -1.92
C LYS A 175 -14.62 -8.87 -1.15
N GLY A 176 -14.56 -8.92 0.18
CA GLY A 176 -15.57 -9.59 1.00
C GLY A 176 -15.32 -11.09 1.19
N PRO A 177 -16.27 -11.81 1.80
CA PRO A 177 -17.61 -11.34 2.19
C PRO A 177 -17.66 -10.58 3.52
N VAL A 178 -16.58 -10.60 4.32
CA VAL A 178 -16.58 -10.00 5.67
C VAL A 178 -16.44 -8.48 5.62
N ILE A 179 -15.41 -7.99 4.92
CA ILE A 179 -15.18 -6.57 4.70
C ILE A 179 -14.87 -6.30 3.24
N HIS A 180 -15.30 -5.14 2.76
CA HIS A 180 -14.91 -4.59 1.46
C HIS A 180 -13.95 -3.44 1.70
N GLY A 181 -12.94 -3.29 0.86
CA GLY A 181 -12.00 -2.19 1.06
C GLY A 181 -10.82 -2.20 0.11
N VAL A 182 -10.14 -1.08 0.03
CA VAL A 182 -8.97 -0.89 -0.80
C VAL A 182 -7.92 -0.14 0.00
N VAL A 183 -6.71 -0.68 0.03
CA VAL A 183 -5.53 -0.03 0.58
C VAL A 183 -4.57 0.26 -0.56
N ARG A 184 -4.13 1.49 -0.69
CA ARG A 184 -3.20 1.96 -1.71
C ARG A 184 -1.94 2.46 -1.06
N PHE A 185 -0.81 2.05 -1.64
CA PHE A 185 0.51 2.49 -1.27
C PHE A 185 1.10 3.20 -2.47
N ALA A 186 1.48 4.47 -2.32
CA ALA A 186 2.12 5.24 -3.36
C ALA A 186 3.47 5.77 -2.86
N GLN A 187 4.56 5.33 -3.47
CA GLN A 187 5.91 5.84 -3.19
C GLN A 187 5.98 7.29 -3.70
N VAL A 188 6.20 8.24 -2.78
CA VAL A 188 6.33 9.67 -3.10
C VAL A 188 7.79 10.13 -3.16
N SER A 189 8.68 9.40 -2.48
CA SER A 189 10.13 9.59 -2.53
C SER A 189 10.82 8.28 -2.16
N MET A 190 12.14 8.19 -2.25
CA MET A 190 12.88 7.01 -1.75
C MET A 190 12.68 6.79 -0.24
N GLU A 191 12.27 7.81 0.50
CA GLU A 191 12.15 7.79 1.95
C GLU A 191 10.71 7.60 2.45
N GLU A 192 9.69 7.94 1.66
CA GLU A 192 8.32 8.04 2.14
C GLU A 192 7.30 7.40 1.19
N VAL A 193 6.34 6.69 1.78
CA VAL A 193 5.17 6.10 1.13
C VAL A 193 3.93 6.79 1.65
N ARG A 194 3.03 7.19 0.77
CA ARG A 194 1.68 7.60 1.10
C ARG A 194 0.77 6.38 1.15
N VAL A 195 0.10 6.17 2.28
CA VAL A 195 -0.84 5.07 2.50
C VAL A 195 -2.24 5.64 2.61
N GLU A 196 -3.14 5.13 1.78
CA GLU A 196 -4.55 5.50 1.81
C GLU A 196 -5.41 4.24 1.85
N ALA A 197 -6.40 4.21 2.74
CA ALA A 197 -7.29 3.08 2.89
C ALA A 197 -8.74 3.51 3.06
N GLN A 198 -9.64 2.71 2.51
CA GLN A 198 -11.08 2.79 2.75
C GLN A 198 -11.60 1.39 2.99
N PHE A 199 -12.42 1.24 4.02
CA PHE A 199 -13.06 -0.03 4.38
C PHE A 199 -14.54 0.19 4.65
N ASP A 200 -15.34 -0.79 4.26
CA ASP A 200 -16.78 -0.90 4.53
C ASP A 200 -17.09 -2.30 5.08
N GLY A 201 -18.15 -2.39 5.89
CA GLY A 201 -18.60 -3.64 6.49
C GLY A 201 -17.85 -4.03 7.77
N LEU A 202 -17.07 -3.12 8.33
CA LEU A 202 -16.52 -3.29 9.68
C LEU A 202 -17.62 -3.12 10.74
N SER A 203 -17.34 -3.59 11.96
CA SER A 203 -18.25 -3.35 13.08
C SER A 203 -18.43 -1.83 13.30
N PRO A 204 -19.66 -1.31 13.43
CA PRO A 204 -19.87 0.14 13.57
C PRO A 204 -19.42 0.69 14.92
N SER A 205 -18.86 1.91 14.92
CA SER A 205 -18.41 2.63 16.12
C SER A 205 -17.41 1.83 16.99
N THR A 206 -16.50 1.09 16.35
CA THR A 206 -15.47 0.27 16.99
C THR A 206 -14.09 0.49 16.37
N SER A 207 -13.08 0.05 17.11
CA SER A 207 -11.68 0.24 16.75
C SER A 207 -11.07 -1.09 16.30
N HIS A 208 -10.40 -1.10 15.15
CA HIS A 208 -9.81 -2.27 14.52
C HIS A 208 -8.32 -2.08 14.29
N ALA A 209 -7.48 -2.96 14.85
CA ALA A 209 -6.07 -2.97 14.49
C ALA A 209 -5.89 -3.41 13.04
N TRP A 210 -4.85 -2.91 12.39
CA TRP A 210 -4.50 -3.34 11.05
C TRP A 210 -3.00 -3.18 10.80
N ALA A 211 -2.46 -4.06 9.96
CA ALA A 211 -1.02 -4.12 9.75
C ALA A 211 -0.66 -4.77 8.41
N VAL A 212 0.54 -4.45 7.93
CA VAL A 212 1.24 -5.28 6.93
C VAL A 212 1.89 -6.45 7.66
N ASN A 213 1.57 -7.67 7.24
CA ASN A 213 2.15 -8.90 7.75
C ASN A 213 3.24 -9.46 6.82
N GLU A 214 4.06 -10.37 7.33
CA GLU A 214 5.23 -10.87 6.61
C GLU A 214 4.90 -11.59 5.30
N PHE A 215 3.80 -12.34 5.23
CA PHE A 215 3.48 -13.22 4.11
C PHE A 215 2.15 -12.83 3.44
N GLY A 216 2.13 -12.93 2.12
CA GLY A 216 0.91 -12.91 1.30
C GLY A 216 0.22 -14.28 1.19
N ASP A 217 0.29 -15.11 2.25
CA ASP A 217 -0.38 -16.41 2.28
C ASP A 217 -1.79 -16.26 2.86
N LEU A 218 -2.80 -16.43 1.99
CA LEU A 218 -4.23 -16.35 2.34
C LEU A 218 -4.89 -17.73 2.47
N THR A 219 -4.14 -18.84 2.52
CA THR A 219 -4.69 -20.21 2.63
C THR A 219 -5.57 -20.41 3.86
N ARG A 220 -5.34 -19.66 4.93
CA ARG A 220 -6.19 -19.60 6.13
C ARG A 220 -6.57 -18.16 6.48
N GLY A 221 -6.80 -17.33 5.46
CA GLY A 221 -7.11 -15.91 5.65
C GLY A 221 -5.98 -15.18 6.39
N ALA A 222 -6.32 -14.33 7.35
CA ALA A 222 -5.35 -13.56 8.13
C ALA A 222 -4.38 -14.45 8.95
N ASP A 223 -4.80 -15.64 9.37
CA ASP A 223 -4.02 -16.51 10.27
C ASP A 223 -2.75 -17.09 9.59
N SER A 224 -2.72 -17.17 8.26
CA SER A 224 -1.57 -17.64 7.49
C SER A 224 -0.60 -16.54 7.08
N THR A 225 -0.90 -15.27 7.34
CA THR A 225 -0.07 -14.13 6.89
C THR A 225 1.17 -13.88 7.75
N GLY A 226 1.34 -14.60 8.86
CA GLY A 226 2.48 -14.49 9.75
C GLY A 226 2.39 -13.31 10.73
N ARG A 227 3.53 -12.92 11.30
CA ARG A 227 3.63 -11.79 12.23
C ARG A 227 3.69 -10.45 11.49
N CYS A 228 3.74 -9.36 12.26
CA CYS A 228 3.83 -8.01 11.72
C CYS A 228 5.14 -7.86 10.97
N TYR A 229 5.10 -7.21 9.81
CA TYR A 229 6.30 -6.93 9.04
C TYR A 229 7.26 -6.06 9.89
N PRO A 230 8.48 -6.54 10.21
CA PRO A 230 9.37 -5.81 11.10
C PRO A 230 9.99 -4.56 10.44
N GLY A 231 10.08 -4.53 9.11
CA GLY A 231 10.89 -3.53 8.38
C GLY A 231 12.34 -3.98 8.20
N GLU A 232 13.13 -3.18 7.48
CA GLU A 232 14.57 -3.42 7.28
C GLU A 232 15.42 -2.91 8.46
N ALA A 233 14.96 -1.90 9.19
CA ALA A 233 15.67 -1.32 10.33
C ALA A 233 15.45 -2.15 11.61
N PRO A 234 16.43 -2.22 12.53
CA PRO A 234 16.24 -2.86 13.83
C PRO A 234 15.05 -2.22 14.55
N SER A 235 14.25 -3.04 15.23
CA SER A 235 13.04 -2.62 15.94
C SER A 235 13.27 -1.33 16.72
N THR A 236 12.64 -0.25 16.28
CA THR A 236 12.61 1.00 17.03
C THR A 236 11.72 0.81 18.27
N THR A 237 11.73 1.77 19.18
CA THR A 237 10.76 1.83 20.30
C THR A 237 9.30 1.85 19.84
N ASP A 238 9.05 2.11 18.55
CA ASP A 238 7.73 2.33 17.94
C ASP A 238 7.17 1.06 17.27
N GLY A 239 7.69 -0.11 17.65
CA GLY A 239 7.20 -1.41 17.18
C GLY A 239 7.64 -1.79 15.76
N PRO A 240 6.97 -2.78 15.13
CA PRO A 240 7.27 -3.23 13.76
C PRO A 240 6.87 -2.20 12.70
N ALA A 241 7.62 -2.11 11.59
CA ALA A 241 7.33 -1.16 10.50
C ALA A 241 5.94 -1.35 9.86
N GLY A 242 5.45 -2.58 9.81
CA GLY A 242 4.15 -2.94 9.26
C GLY A 242 2.98 -2.60 10.17
N ASP A 243 3.20 -2.10 11.39
CA ASP A 243 2.12 -1.66 12.25
C ASP A 243 1.56 -0.33 11.73
N LEU A 244 0.29 -0.35 11.31
CA LEU A 244 -0.42 0.80 10.76
C LEU A 244 -1.35 1.44 11.80
N GLY A 245 -1.34 0.93 13.03
CA GLY A 245 -2.14 1.42 14.14
C GLY A 245 -3.57 0.88 14.13
N VAL A 246 -4.52 1.78 14.37
CA VAL A 246 -5.93 1.46 14.61
C VAL A 246 -6.81 2.24 13.64
N LEU A 247 -7.78 1.55 13.06
CA LEU A 247 -8.88 2.12 12.27
C LEU A 247 -10.06 2.36 13.18
N GLU A 248 -10.59 3.57 13.16
CA GLU A 248 -11.85 3.91 13.81
C GLU A 248 -12.98 3.83 12.80
N THR A 249 -14.07 3.14 13.14
CA THR A 249 -15.24 3.03 12.28
C THR A 249 -16.31 4.03 12.66
N ASP A 250 -17.03 4.53 11.66
CA ASP A 250 -18.20 5.35 11.86
C ASP A 250 -19.44 4.50 12.22
N GLY A 251 -20.58 5.17 12.43
CA GLY A 251 -21.85 4.50 12.75
C GLY A 251 -22.42 3.63 11.62
N LYS A 252 -21.79 3.61 10.44
CA LYS A 252 -22.15 2.75 9.30
C LYS A 252 -21.15 1.62 9.08
N GLY A 253 -20.10 1.51 9.90
CA GLY A 253 -19.03 0.53 9.71
C GLY A 253 -18.06 0.90 8.59
N HIS A 254 -17.96 2.19 8.24
CA HIS A 254 -16.98 2.72 7.31
C HIS A 254 -15.76 3.23 8.08
N ALA A 255 -14.56 2.95 7.56
CA ALA A 255 -13.30 3.51 8.06
C ALA A 255 -12.46 4.08 6.91
N SER A 256 -11.86 5.24 7.15
CA SER A 256 -10.94 5.89 6.21
C SER A 256 -9.61 6.21 6.89
N TYR A 257 -8.53 6.09 6.14
CA TYR A 257 -7.18 6.38 6.60
C TYR A 257 -6.37 7.01 5.48
N ALA A 258 -5.62 8.06 5.79
CA ALA A 258 -4.65 8.64 4.89
C ALA A 258 -3.47 9.20 5.70
N ALA A 259 -2.28 8.64 5.52
CA ALA A 259 -1.08 9.12 6.19
C ALA A 259 0.19 8.77 5.40
N PRO A 260 1.26 9.56 5.54
CA PRO A 260 2.56 9.15 5.06
C PRO A 260 3.26 8.22 6.06
N SER A 261 4.12 7.34 5.55
CA SER A 261 4.98 6.45 6.32
C SER A 261 6.38 6.45 5.74
N SER A 262 7.38 6.76 6.57
CA SER A 262 8.79 6.62 6.22
C SER A 262 9.35 5.22 6.51
N ARG A 263 8.56 4.37 7.19
CA ARG A 263 8.95 3.03 7.66
C ARG A 263 8.70 1.96 6.61
N LEU A 264 7.92 2.27 5.57
CA LEU A 264 7.52 1.36 4.52
C LEU A 264 8.13 1.78 3.18
N LYS A 265 8.39 0.80 2.33
CA LYS A 265 8.80 0.99 0.93
C LYS A 265 7.97 0.08 0.04
N VAL A 266 7.39 0.62 -1.02
CA VAL A 266 6.48 -0.13 -1.90
C VAL A 266 7.11 -1.44 -2.39
N TRP A 267 8.38 -1.42 -2.79
CA TRP A 267 9.09 -2.60 -3.29
C TRP A 267 9.23 -3.73 -2.25
N ASP A 268 9.25 -3.41 -0.95
CA ASP A 268 9.31 -4.39 0.13
C ASP A 268 7.93 -4.93 0.53
N LEU A 269 6.85 -4.24 0.16
CA LEU A 269 5.48 -4.63 0.48
C LEU A 269 4.88 -5.61 -0.53
N ILE A 270 5.33 -5.59 -1.78
CA ILE A 270 4.78 -6.44 -2.84
C ILE A 270 4.87 -7.93 -2.46
N GLY A 271 3.73 -8.62 -2.52
CA GLY A 271 3.62 -10.05 -2.18
C GLY A 271 3.44 -10.33 -0.69
N ARG A 272 3.42 -9.30 0.16
CA ARG A 272 2.96 -9.37 1.55
C ARG A 272 1.44 -9.18 1.63
N ALA A 273 0.85 -9.23 2.82
CA ALA A 273 -0.56 -8.97 3.01
C ALA A 273 -0.83 -7.83 4.00
N VAL A 274 -1.87 -7.05 3.73
CA VAL A 274 -2.53 -6.25 4.76
C VAL A 274 -3.54 -7.13 5.46
N ALA A 275 -3.55 -7.12 6.80
CA ALA A 275 -4.54 -7.80 7.63
C ALA A 275 -5.27 -6.79 8.52
N VAL A 276 -6.58 -6.99 8.68
CA VAL A 276 -7.45 -6.24 9.58
C VAL A 276 -7.93 -7.19 10.67
N TYR A 277 -7.98 -6.71 11.92
CA TYR A 277 -8.28 -7.50 13.11
C TYR A 277 -9.57 -7.02 13.79
N ASP A 278 -10.18 -7.89 14.58
CA ASP A 278 -11.52 -7.65 15.17
C ASP A 278 -11.52 -6.57 16.27
N GLY A 279 -10.38 -6.33 16.92
CA GLY A 279 -10.24 -5.33 17.96
C GLY A 279 -8.98 -4.48 17.80
N ALA A 280 -8.86 -3.46 18.64
CA ALA A 280 -7.78 -2.47 18.62
C ALA A 280 -6.40 -3.04 19.00
N ASP A 281 -6.35 -4.15 19.73
CA ASP A 281 -5.10 -4.84 20.05
C ASP A 281 -4.91 -6.06 19.16
N ARG A 282 -3.99 -5.94 18.22
CA ARG A 282 -3.58 -7.03 17.32
C ARG A 282 -3.15 -8.29 18.08
N GLY A 283 -2.47 -8.16 19.21
CA GLY A 283 -1.87 -9.30 19.92
C GLY A 283 -2.91 -10.25 20.51
N SER A 284 -4.08 -9.71 20.87
CA SER A 284 -5.20 -10.47 21.44
C SER A 284 -6.37 -10.67 20.48
N SER A 285 -6.42 -9.93 19.36
CA SER A 285 -7.55 -9.97 18.42
C SER A 285 -7.38 -11.02 17.32
N LYS A 286 -8.49 -11.62 16.92
CA LYS A 286 -8.55 -12.50 15.73
C LYS A 286 -8.48 -11.67 14.45
N GLY A 287 -7.81 -12.19 13.42
CA GLY A 287 -7.81 -11.56 12.10
C GLY A 287 -9.18 -11.72 11.41
N LEU A 288 -9.77 -10.60 10.97
CA LEU A 288 -11.04 -10.56 10.25
C LEU A 288 -10.87 -10.94 8.78
N ALA A 289 -9.93 -10.28 8.12
CA ALA A 289 -9.64 -10.49 6.71
C ALA A 289 -8.20 -10.06 6.40
N ALA A 290 -7.67 -10.57 5.29
CA ALA A 290 -6.40 -10.13 4.75
C ALA A 290 -6.42 -10.10 3.23
N ALA A 291 -5.60 -9.24 2.64
CA ALA A 291 -5.47 -9.08 1.20
C ALA A 291 -3.99 -8.94 0.81
N VAL A 292 -3.58 -9.62 -0.26
CA VAL A 292 -2.21 -9.53 -0.78
C VAL A 292 -1.99 -8.16 -1.41
N ILE A 293 -0.86 -7.55 -1.08
CA ILE A 293 -0.36 -6.31 -1.68
C ILE A 293 0.20 -6.65 -3.06
N ALA A 294 -0.55 -6.27 -4.08
CA ALA A 294 -0.20 -6.44 -5.48
C ALA A 294 0.40 -5.17 -6.06
N ARG A 295 1.13 -5.32 -7.17
CA ARG A 295 1.63 -4.16 -7.94
C ARG A 295 0.46 -3.39 -8.52
N SER A 296 0.52 -2.07 -8.45
CA SER A 296 -0.41 -1.16 -9.12
C SER A 296 0.36 -0.35 -10.16
N ALA A 297 -0.37 0.16 -11.15
CA ALA A 297 0.22 1.01 -12.17
C ALA A 297 0.67 2.36 -11.58
N GLY A 298 1.86 2.79 -11.98
CA GLY A 298 2.30 4.17 -11.82
C GLY A 298 1.63 5.10 -12.84
N VAL A 299 1.88 6.40 -12.70
CA VAL A 299 1.42 7.41 -13.67
C VAL A 299 1.99 7.10 -15.05
N GLY A 300 1.12 7.07 -16.06
CA GLY A 300 1.49 6.79 -17.44
C GLY A 300 1.74 5.32 -17.79
N GLN A 301 1.47 4.40 -16.86
CA GLN A 301 1.75 2.97 -17.06
C GLN A 301 0.52 2.15 -17.47
N ASN A 302 -0.69 2.72 -17.43
CA ASN A 302 -1.93 1.96 -17.65
C ASN A 302 -3.01 2.74 -18.40
N TYR A 303 -3.05 2.55 -19.72
CA TYR A 303 -4.09 3.07 -20.61
C TYR A 303 -5.04 1.99 -21.11
N LYS A 304 -5.21 0.90 -20.35
CA LYS A 304 -6.04 -0.22 -20.78
C LYS A 304 -7.50 0.21 -20.80
N SER A 305 -8.10 0.22 -21.99
CA SER A 305 -9.50 0.57 -22.23
C SER A 305 -10.44 -0.63 -22.33
N LEU A 306 -9.90 -1.76 -22.79
CA LEU A 306 -10.64 -2.98 -23.05
C LEU A 306 -10.10 -4.11 -22.18
N CYS A 307 -11.00 -4.82 -21.50
CA CYS A 307 -10.65 -6.08 -20.88
C CYS A 307 -10.71 -7.21 -21.92
N SER A 308 -9.58 -7.86 -22.22
CA SER A 308 -9.53 -8.97 -23.19
C SER A 308 -10.21 -10.25 -22.72
N CYS A 309 -10.57 -10.37 -21.44
CA CYS A 309 -11.21 -11.57 -20.89
C CYS A 309 -12.68 -11.69 -21.32
N ASP A 310 -13.37 -10.57 -21.45
CA ASP A 310 -14.83 -10.48 -21.63
C ASP A 310 -15.24 -9.38 -22.63
N GLY A 311 -14.29 -8.60 -23.14
CA GLY A 311 -14.57 -7.50 -24.07
C GLY A 311 -15.19 -6.27 -23.39
N THR A 312 -15.25 -6.24 -22.06
CA THR A 312 -15.86 -5.14 -21.32
C THR A 312 -15.02 -3.87 -21.47
N ILE A 313 -15.67 -2.77 -21.89
CA ILE A 313 -15.06 -1.44 -21.84
C ILE A 313 -14.96 -1.06 -20.37
N ILE A 314 -13.74 -0.80 -19.94
CA ILE A 314 -13.37 -0.76 -18.53
C ILE A 314 -14.14 0.29 -17.72
N TRP A 315 -14.46 1.43 -18.30
CA TRP A 315 -15.24 2.50 -17.66
C TRP A 315 -16.75 2.30 -17.79
N GLU A 316 -17.19 1.36 -18.62
CA GLU A 316 -18.58 0.94 -18.66
C GLU A 316 -18.89 -0.08 -17.56
N ALA A 317 -17.86 -0.84 -17.15
CA ALA A 317 -17.94 -1.83 -16.09
C ALA A 317 -18.43 -1.23 -14.76
N THR A 318 -19.48 -1.85 -14.23
CA THR A 318 -20.11 -1.62 -12.95
C THR A 318 -19.78 -2.77 -12.01
N PRO A 319 -19.89 -2.60 -10.67
CA PRO A 319 -19.71 -3.71 -9.72
C PRO A 319 -20.56 -4.95 -10.05
N SER A 320 -21.74 -4.76 -10.66
CA SER A 320 -22.61 -5.84 -11.14
C SER A 320 -22.00 -6.68 -12.25
N ASP A 321 -21.11 -6.12 -13.08
CA ASP A 321 -20.48 -6.85 -14.19
C ASP A 321 -19.43 -7.86 -13.71
N TYR A 322 -19.02 -7.77 -12.44
CA TYR A 322 -18.03 -8.67 -11.82
C TYR A 322 -18.67 -9.77 -10.96
N VAL A 323 -20.00 -9.79 -10.84
CA VAL A 323 -20.69 -10.89 -10.15
C VAL A 323 -20.60 -12.11 -11.07
N GLN A 324 -19.81 -13.11 -10.67
CA GLN A 324 -19.78 -14.39 -11.38
C GLN A 324 -21.23 -14.87 -11.52
N GLN A 325 -21.70 -15.00 -12.76
CA GLN A 325 -22.90 -15.78 -13.02
C GLN A 325 -22.66 -17.14 -12.38
N LYS A 326 -23.41 -17.45 -11.32
CA LYS A 326 -23.50 -18.81 -10.78
C LYS A 326 -23.68 -19.70 -12.01
N GLN A 327 -22.72 -20.58 -12.27
CA GLN A 327 -22.92 -21.64 -13.25
C GLN A 327 -24.22 -22.33 -12.84
N MET A 328 -25.28 -22.09 -13.62
CA MET A 328 -26.50 -22.86 -13.49
C MET A 328 -26.13 -24.31 -13.84
N PRO A 329 -26.60 -25.27 -13.04
CA PRO A 329 -26.24 -26.69 -13.18
C PRO A 329 -26.61 -27.26 -14.55
#